data_AF-A0A401W3R3-F1
#
_entry.id   AF-A0A401W3R3-F1
#
_cell.length_a   1.000
_cell.length_b   1.000
_cell.length_c   1.000
_cell.angle_alpha   90.00
_cell.angle_beta   90.00
_cell.angle_gamma   90.00
#
_symmetry.space_group_name_H-M   'P 1'
#
loop_
_entity.id
_entity.type
_entity.pdbx_description
1 polymer ?
#
loop_
_entity_poly.entity_id
_entity_poly.type
_entity_poly.pdbx_seq_one_letter_code
_entity_poly.pdbx_strand_id
1 'polypeptide(L)'
;MEVVVPAVRYRDGLPEDHYAVYDALLARAADVHGTGLRDSTSEAHMAGSEVLVGLVDRLVAVWDGESARGFGGTADVVGYARRAGVPVDIIWPDGAVRD
;
A
#
# COMPACT_ATOMS: atom_id res chain seq x y z
N MET A 1 -7.02 -13.66 -3.40
CA MET A 1 -6.43 -12.39 -2.89
C MET A 1 -5.48 -11.90 -3.93
N GLU A 2 -5.57 -10.64 -4.31
CA GLU A 2 -4.67 -10.03 -5.28
C GLU A 2 -3.64 -9.18 -4.54
N VAL A 3 -2.45 -9.04 -5.12
CA VAL A 3 -1.34 -8.28 -4.55
C VAL A 3 -0.90 -7.21 -5.53
N VAL A 4 -0.68 -5.99 -5.05
CA VAL A 4 -0.04 -4.93 -5.84
C VAL A 4 1.39 -4.76 -5.37
N VAL A 5 2.36 -4.89 -6.27
CA VAL A 5 3.78 -4.69 -6.00
C VAL A 5 4.23 -3.36 -6.62
N PRO A 6 4.71 -2.40 -5.81
CA PRO A 6 4.94 -1.03 -6.28
C PRO A 6 6.14 -0.90 -7.23
N ALA A 7 7.12 -1.80 -7.14
CA ALA A 7 8.30 -1.80 -8.01
C ALA A 7 8.95 -3.19 -8.11
N VAL A 8 9.71 -3.43 -9.19
CA VAL A 8 10.46 -4.67 -9.40
C VAL A 8 11.44 -4.95 -8.26
N ARG A 9 12.17 -3.92 -7.80
CA ARG A 9 13.14 -4.03 -6.70
C ARG A 9 12.53 -3.80 -5.32
N TYR A 10 11.21 -3.92 -5.17
CA TYR A 10 10.55 -3.70 -3.87
C TYR A 10 11.06 -4.67 -2.80
N ARG A 11 11.13 -5.96 -3.15
CA ARG A 11 11.63 -7.01 -2.26
C ARG A 11 13.05 -6.72 -1.76
N ASP A 12 13.92 -6.21 -2.63
CA ASP A 12 15.32 -5.93 -2.33
C ASP A 12 15.48 -4.85 -1.24
N GLY A 13 14.48 -3.97 -1.10
CA GLY A 13 14.46 -2.91 -0.07
C GLY A 13 13.96 -3.38 1.30
N LEU A 14 13.44 -4.60 1.43
CA LEU A 14 13.00 -5.17 2.70
C LEU A 14 14.20 -5.69 3.49
N PRO A 15 14.14 -5.74 4.84
CA PRO A 15 15.11 -6.49 5.62
C PRO A 15 15.09 -7.97 5.22
N GLU A 16 16.26 -8.60 5.13
CA GLU A 16 16.40 -9.97 4.59
C GLU A 16 15.53 -11.00 5.32
N ASP A 17 15.33 -10.85 6.63
CA ASP A 17 14.48 -11.74 7.43
C ASP A 17 13.00 -11.70 7.01
N HIS A 18 12.55 -10.67 6.28
CA HIS A 18 11.20 -10.60 5.72
C HIS A 18 11.06 -11.32 4.37
N TYR A 19 12.16 -11.72 3.71
CA TYR A 19 12.13 -12.29 2.37
C TYR A 19 11.28 -13.56 2.29
N ALA A 20 11.48 -14.48 3.23
CA ALA A 20 10.73 -15.74 3.25
C ALA A 20 9.22 -15.51 3.45
N VAL A 21 8.85 -14.55 4.30
CA VAL A 21 7.44 -14.20 4.54
C VAL A 21 6.83 -13.52 3.31
N TYR A 22 7.56 -12.57 2.71
CA TYR A 22 7.14 -11.90 1.48
C TYR A 22 6.88 -12.90 0.35
N ASP A 23 7.83 -13.80 0.09
CA ASP A 23 7.74 -14.80 -0.98
C ASP A 23 6.57 -15.77 -0.72
N ALA A 24 6.36 -16.18 0.53
CA ALA A 24 5.26 -17.06 0.91
C ALA A 24 3.88 -16.39 0.73
N LEU A 25 3.76 -15.09 1.04
CA LEU A 25 2.54 -14.33 0.81
C LEU A 25 2.28 -14.14 -0.69
N LEU A 26 3.32 -13.80 -1.45
CA LEU A 26 3.22 -13.58 -2.89
C LEU A 26 2.82 -14.86 -3.63
N ALA A 27 3.36 -16.02 -3.24
CA ALA A 27 2.99 -17.32 -3.82
C ALA A 27 1.53 -17.74 -3.58
N ARG A 28 0.83 -17.11 -2.62
CA ARG A 28 -0.59 -17.35 -2.33
C ARG A 28 -1.52 -16.36 -3.03
N ALA A 29 -0.97 -15.38 -3.75
CA ALA A 29 -1.75 -14.42 -4.51
C ALA A 29 -2.40 -15.12 -5.71
N ALA A 30 -3.67 -14.81 -5.95
CA ALA A 30 -4.37 -15.26 -7.15
C ALA A 30 -3.93 -14.45 -8.39
N ASP A 31 -3.56 -13.19 -8.17
CA ASP A 31 -3.00 -12.31 -9.20
C ASP A 31 -2.00 -11.32 -8.55
N VAL A 32 -1.03 -10.87 -9.33
CA VAL A 32 0.00 -9.93 -8.92
C VAL A 32 0.08 -8.79 -9.93
N HIS A 33 -0.31 -7.60 -9.48
CA HIS A 33 -0.28 -6.37 -10.25
C HIS A 33 1.01 -5.61 -10.01
N GLY A 34 1.71 -5.24 -11.07
CA GLY A 34 2.90 -4.41 -11.01
C GLY A 34 2.67 -3.05 -11.68
N THR A 35 3.35 -2.02 -11.19
CA THR A 35 3.35 -0.67 -11.82
C THR A 35 4.26 -0.60 -13.05
N GLY A 36 5.17 -1.58 -13.23
CA GLY A 36 6.25 -1.54 -14.22
C GLY A 36 7.46 -0.70 -13.80
N LEU A 37 7.41 -0.02 -12.65
CA LEU A 37 8.53 0.76 -12.13
C LEU A 37 9.63 -0.16 -11.60
N ARG A 38 10.89 0.20 -11.86
CA ARG A 38 12.03 -0.62 -11.43
C ARG A 38 12.36 -0.42 -9.95
N ASP A 39 12.33 0.82 -9.49
CA ASP A 39 12.94 1.24 -8.23
C ASP A 39 11.86 1.61 -7.22
N SER A 40 12.04 1.19 -5.97
CA SER A 40 11.05 1.32 -4.89
C SER A 40 11.06 2.71 -4.23
N THR A 41 10.87 3.76 -5.03
CA THR A 41 10.82 5.16 -4.55
C THR A 41 9.45 5.49 -3.95
N SER A 42 9.30 6.67 -3.34
CA SER A 42 8.00 7.16 -2.85
C SER A 42 6.96 7.24 -3.97
N GLU A 43 7.36 7.64 -5.18
CA GLU A 43 6.50 7.69 -6.36
C GLU A 43 6.04 6.29 -6.77
N ALA A 44 6.90 5.27 -6.66
CA ALA A 44 6.52 3.90 -6.95
C ALA A 44 5.50 3.36 -5.95
N HIS A 45 5.65 3.69 -4.66
CA HIS A 45 4.65 3.35 -3.64
C HIS A 45 3.31 4.03 -3.91
N MET A 46 3.31 5.31 -4.30
CA MET A 46 2.08 6.00 -4.67
C MET A 46 1.44 5.37 -5.91
N ALA A 47 2.21 5.12 -6.98
CA ALA A 47 1.70 4.47 -8.19
C ALA A 47 1.07 3.10 -7.88
N GLY A 48 1.70 2.29 -7.01
CA GLY A 48 1.14 1.04 -6.53
C GLY A 48 -0.16 1.26 -5.76
N SER A 49 -0.24 2.30 -4.94
CA SER A 49 -1.46 2.66 -4.21
C SER A 49 -2.59 3.12 -5.12
N GLU A 50 -2.29 3.84 -6.21
CA GLU A 50 -3.27 4.24 -7.22
C GLU A 50 -3.85 3.03 -7.97
N VAL A 51 -2.99 2.07 -8.35
CA VAL A 51 -3.41 0.78 -8.91
C VAL A 51 -4.32 0.05 -7.93
N LEU A 52 -3.92 -0.05 -6.66
CA LEU A 52 -4.72 -0.70 -5.62
C LEU A 52 -6.10 -0.06 -5.50
N VAL A 53 -6.17 1.27 -5.42
CA VAL A 53 -7.45 1.99 -5.30
C VAL A 53 -8.33 1.79 -6.53
N GLY A 54 -7.75 1.70 -7.73
CA GLY A 54 -8.51 1.44 -8.97
C GLY A 54 -9.08 0.02 -9.07
N LEU A 55 -8.58 -0.92 -8.27
CA LEU A 55 -9.01 -2.33 -8.27
C LEU A 55 -10.07 -2.65 -7.21
N VAL A 56 -10.32 -1.77 -6.25
CA VAL A 56 -11.19 -2.06 -5.10
C VAL A 56 -12.44 -1.20 -5.08
N ASP A 57 -13.55 -1.78 -4.63
CA ASP A 57 -14.82 -1.05 -4.43
C ASP A 57 -14.84 -0.25 -3.11
N ARG A 58 -13.91 -0.53 -2.19
CA ARG A 58 -13.84 0.06 -0.84
C ARG A 58 -12.43 -0.07 -0.28
N LEU A 59 -11.92 0.98 0.34
CA LEU A 59 -10.62 1.01 1.01
C LEU A 59 -10.80 0.94 2.53
N VAL A 60 -10.09 0.03 3.19
CA VAL A 60 -9.95 0.01 4.64
C VAL A 60 -8.56 0.51 4.99
N ALA A 61 -8.46 1.62 5.74
CA ALA A 61 -7.20 2.24 6.10
C ALA A 61 -6.99 2.16 7.62
N VAL A 62 -5.89 1.53 8.04
CA VAL A 62 -5.40 1.62 9.43
C VAL A 62 -4.58 2.89 9.54
N TRP A 63 -5.18 3.95 10.09
CA TRP A 63 -4.64 5.30 9.99
C TRP A 63 -5.12 6.20 11.12
N ASP A 64 -4.19 6.96 11.71
CA ASP A 64 -4.41 7.86 12.83
C ASP A 64 -5.08 9.20 12.49
N GLY A 65 -5.37 9.45 11.20
CA GLY A 65 -5.98 10.71 10.75
C GLY A 65 -4.97 11.83 10.48
N GLU A 66 -3.70 11.61 10.82
CA GLU A 66 -2.63 12.60 10.68
C GLU A 66 -2.00 12.59 9.28
N SER A 67 -1.32 13.68 8.93
CA SER A 67 -0.57 13.80 7.67
C SER A 67 0.44 12.66 7.47
N ALA A 68 0.71 12.34 6.20
CA ALA A 68 1.73 11.37 5.83
C ALA A 68 3.13 11.88 6.21
N ARG A 69 4.02 10.97 6.61
CA ARG A 69 5.44 11.27 6.89
C ARG A 69 6.29 11.44 5.63
N GLY A 70 5.77 11.03 4.49
CA GLY A 70 6.38 11.12 3.17
C GLY A 70 5.36 10.80 2.10
N PHE A 71 5.66 11.19 0.86
CA PHE A 71 4.77 10.99 -0.27
C PHE A 71 4.46 9.50 -0.48
N GLY A 72 3.19 9.20 -0.75
CA GLY A 72 2.71 7.82 -0.89
C GLY A 72 2.42 7.16 0.46
N GLY A 73 2.45 7.91 1.56
CA GLY A 73 1.98 7.43 2.86
C GLY A 73 0.45 7.36 2.94
N THR A 74 -0.06 6.75 4.01
CA THR A 74 -1.49 6.42 4.15
C THR A 74 -2.43 7.61 3.95
N ALA A 75 -2.07 8.80 4.44
CA ALA A 75 -2.90 10.01 4.27
C ALA A 75 -3.07 10.39 2.78
N ASP A 76 -2.02 10.24 1.96
CA ASP A 76 -2.08 10.53 0.52
C ASP A 76 -2.98 9.53 -0.20
N VAL A 77 -2.88 8.25 0.16
CA VAL A 77 -3.70 7.17 -0.41
C VAL A 77 -5.17 7.34 -0.04
N VAL A 78 -5.47 7.66 1.22
CA VAL A 78 -6.83 7.98 1.68
C VAL A 78 -7.39 9.19 0.93
N GLY A 79 -6.58 10.24 0.77
CA GLY A 79 -6.94 11.41 -0.02
C GLY A 79 -7.23 11.08 -1.48
N TYR A 80 -6.40 10.22 -2.10
CA TYR A 80 -6.59 9.76 -3.47
C TYR A 80 -7.86 8.93 -3.62
N ALA A 81 -8.10 7.94 -2.75
CA ALA A 81 -9.30 7.10 -2.77
C ALA A 81 -10.59 7.93 -2.70
N ARG A 82 -10.63 8.92 -1.80
CA ARG A 82 -11.76 9.84 -1.70
C ARG A 82 -11.99 10.63 -2.98
N ARG A 83 -10.93 11.13 -3.63
CA ARG A 83 -11.04 11.85 -4.92
C ARG A 83 -11.49 10.92 -6.05
N ALA A 84 -11.08 9.66 -6.02
CA ALA A 84 -11.49 8.62 -6.97
C ALA A 84 -12.94 8.12 -6.73
N GLY A 85 -13.61 8.58 -5.67
CA GLY A 85 -14.97 8.15 -5.32
C GLY A 85 -15.03 6.79 -4.63
N VAL A 86 -13.89 6.24 -4.20
CA VAL A 86 -13.82 4.98 -3.45
C VAL A 86 -14.11 5.25 -1.97
N PRO A 87 -15.15 4.65 -1.37
CA PRO A 87 -15.43 4.77 0.05
C PRO A 87 -14.25 4.31 0.91
N VAL A 88 -13.94 5.08 1.95
CA VAL A 88 -12.83 4.78 2.87
C VAL A 88 -13.36 4.57 4.29
N ASP A 89 -13.11 3.38 4.84
CA ASP A 89 -13.32 3.09 6.27
C ASP A 89 -11.99 3.21 7.01
N ILE A 90 -11.95 4.02 8.05
CA ILE A 90 -10.74 4.22 8.86
C ILE A 90 -10.84 3.37 10.13
N ILE A 91 -9.78 2.63 10.42
CA ILE A 91 -9.62 1.84 11.64
C ILE A 91 -8.48 2.42 12.46
N TRP A 92 -8.80 3.07 13.57
CA TRP A 92 -7.84 3.51 14.57
C TRP A 92 -8.42 3.31 15.97
N PRO A 93 -7.99 2.27 16.71
CA PRO A 93 -8.55 1.97 18.03
C PRO A 93 -8.22 3.04 19.07
N ASP A 94 -9.10 3.20 20.05
CA ASP A 94 -8.84 4.05 21.21
C ASP A 94 -7.56 3.60 21.93
N GLY A 95 -6.68 4.56 22.22
CA GLY A 95 -5.39 4.31 22.87
C GLY A 95 -4.28 3.82 21.94
N ALA A 96 -4.54 3.64 20.64
CA ALA A 96 -3.47 3.38 19.66
C ALA A 96 -2.58 4.61 19.50
N VAL A 97 -1.27 4.37 19.39
CA VAL A 97 -0.24 5.41 19.22
C VAL A 97 0.53 5.15 17.94
N ARG A 98 0.87 6.23 17.23
CA ARG A 98 1.76 6.21 16.08
C ARG A 98 3.17 6.60 16.54
N ASP A 99 4.11 5.66 16.48
CA ASP A 99 5.53 5.83 16.84
C ASP A 99 6.31 6.57 15.76
#